data_AF-A0A952XT38-F1
#
_entry.id   AF-A0A952XT38-F1
#
_cell.length_a   1.000
_cell.length_b   1.000
_cell.length_c   1.000
_cell.angle_alpha   90.00
_cell.angle_beta   90.00
_cell.angle_gamma   90.00
#
_symmetry.space_group_name_H-M   'P 1'
#
loop_
_entity.id
_entity.type
_entity.pdbx_description
1 polymer ?
#
loop_
_entity_poly.entity_id
_entity_poly.type
_entity_poly.pdbx_seq_one_letter_code
_entity_poly.pdbx_strand_id
1 'polypeptide(L)'
;MKKTLITALTLSVLSFPALAEWRLDNGVAIVEPTQTNSNIELVAVLCGDPFQIEVYARGGPVQPADQEVAADYFYKPGKVRAAVDGQLYPLAAAGSDGAVVLFGEGSAAENYLGRLPFPMIETMKSGKLFTLAFDITPAKNADGSAYETVAVFPLDGSRAALDQALGSCGGG
;
A
#
# COMPACT_ATOMS: atom_id res chain seq x y z
N MET A 1 -19.52 -55.30 35.53
CA MET A 1 -18.81 -54.79 34.34
C MET A 1 -18.89 -53.26 34.36
N LYS A 2 -17.78 -52.56 34.61
CA LYS A 2 -17.72 -51.09 34.70
C LYS A 2 -17.39 -50.51 33.32
N LYS A 3 -18.26 -49.64 32.79
CA LYS A 3 -18.04 -48.87 31.56
C LYS A 3 -17.23 -47.62 31.90
N THR A 4 -16.02 -47.52 31.35
CA THR A 4 -15.22 -46.30 31.41
C THR A 4 -15.46 -45.52 30.12
N LEU A 5 -16.12 -44.37 30.22
CA LEU A 5 -16.30 -43.41 29.13
C LEU A 5 -15.04 -42.56 29.00
N ILE A 6 -14.38 -42.63 27.84
CA ILE A 6 -13.29 -41.73 27.47
C ILE A 6 -13.94 -40.54 26.74
N THR A 7 -13.99 -39.40 27.43
CA THR A 7 -14.40 -38.12 26.82
C THR A 7 -13.21 -37.57 26.05
N ALA A 8 -13.24 -37.68 24.72
CA ALA A 8 -12.26 -37.05 23.85
C ALA A 8 -12.60 -35.55 23.71
N LEU A 9 -11.71 -34.70 24.23
CA LEU A 9 -11.75 -33.26 24.08
C LEU A 9 -11.19 -32.90 22.69
N THR A 10 -12.07 -32.66 21.72
CA THR A 10 -11.69 -32.15 20.39
C THR A 10 -11.23 -30.69 20.52
N LEU A 11 -9.92 -30.46 20.49
CA LEU A 11 -9.34 -29.13 20.26
C LEU A 11 -9.64 -28.73 18.81
N SER A 12 -10.68 -27.93 18.62
CA SER A 12 -10.93 -27.25 17.34
C SER A 12 -9.87 -26.17 17.18
N VAL A 13 -8.86 -26.45 16.36
CA VAL A 13 -7.89 -25.45 15.90
C VAL A 13 -8.67 -24.43 15.06
N LEU A 14 -8.89 -23.24 15.62
CA LEU A 14 -9.47 -22.12 14.89
C LEU A 14 -8.42 -21.66 13.86
N SER A 15 -8.56 -22.12 12.62
CA SER A 15 -7.88 -21.52 11.48
C SER A 15 -8.45 -20.13 11.27
N PHE A 16 -7.84 -19.12 11.89
CA PHE A 16 -8.10 -17.74 11.53
C PHE A 16 -7.64 -17.53 10.09
N PRO A 17 -8.41 -16.82 9.24
CA PRO A 17 -7.90 -16.39 7.95
C PRO A 17 -6.63 -15.61 8.22
N ALA A 18 -5.55 -15.93 7.50
CA ALA A 18 -4.33 -15.14 7.56
C ALA A 18 -4.69 -13.72 7.14
N LEU A 19 -4.79 -12.81 8.12
CA LEU A 19 -4.84 -11.39 7.84
C LEU A 19 -3.57 -11.07 7.04
N ALA A 20 -3.68 -10.25 6.00
CA ALA A 20 -2.50 -9.84 5.23
C ALA A 20 -1.53 -9.15 6.19
N GLU A 21 -0.47 -9.88 6.57
CA GLU A 21 0.48 -9.43 7.58
C GLU A 21 1.65 -8.74 6.89
N TRP A 22 2.18 -7.71 7.52
CA TRP A 22 3.41 -7.08 7.06
C TRP A 22 4.56 -8.09 7.15
N ARG A 23 5.17 -8.38 6.00
CA ARG A 23 6.36 -9.23 5.92
C ARG A 23 7.60 -8.38 5.67
N LEU A 24 8.73 -8.82 6.22
CA LEU A 24 10.02 -8.24 5.92
C LEU A 24 10.79 -9.18 4.99
N ASP A 25 11.25 -8.65 3.86
CA ASP A 25 12.05 -9.38 2.89
C ASP A 25 13.27 -8.53 2.52
N ASN A 26 14.47 -8.96 2.90
CA ASN A 26 15.73 -8.30 2.58
C ASN A 26 15.77 -6.78 2.87
N GLY A 27 15.19 -6.36 4.00
CA GLY A 27 15.12 -4.94 4.38
C GLY A 27 13.98 -4.15 3.74
N VAL A 28 13.07 -4.82 3.04
CA VAL A 28 11.86 -4.25 2.45
C VAL A 28 10.65 -4.72 3.24
N ALA A 29 9.83 -3.78 3.71
CA ALA A 29 8.56 -4.06 4.36
C ALA A 29 7.46 -4.18 3.30
N ILE A 30 6.80 -5.33 3.23
CA ILE A 30 5.84 -5.67 2.17
C ILE A 30 4.49 -6.01 2.78
N VAL A 31 3.40 -5.57 2.15
CA VAL A 31 2.03 -5.92 2.52
C VAL A 31 1.14 -6.08 1.28
N GLU A 32 0.24 -7.04 1.32
CA GLU A 32 -0.78 -7.26 0.29
C GLU A 32 -2.10 -6.56 0.66
N PRO A 33 -2.90 -6.09 -0.31
CA PRO A 33 -4.17 -5.47 -0.01
C PRO A 33 -5.17 -6.52 0.49
N THR A 34 -5.95 -6.16 1.50
CA THR A 34 -7.11 -6.95 1.95
C THR A 34 -8.33 -6.75 1.06
N GLN A 35 -8.41 -5.61 0.38
CA GLN A 35 -9.49 -5.26 -0.53
C GLN A 35 -8.91 -4.42 -1.68
N THR A 36 -9.31 -4.73 -2.91
CA THR A 36 -8.97 -3.89 -4.06
C THR A 36 -9.95 -4.08 -5.22
N ASN A 37 -10.17 -3.04 -6.02
CA ASN A 37 -10.80 -3.10 -7.34
C ASN A 37 -9.79 -2.87 -8.48
N SER A 38 -8.49 -2.97 -8.19
CA SER A 38 -7.40 -2.70 -9.12
C SER A 38 -6.56 -3.96 -9.36
N ASN A 39 -5.59 -3.87 -10.27
CA ASN A 39 -4.56 -4.89 -10.46
C ASN A 39 -3.40 -4.80 -9.45
N ILE A 40 -3.49 -4.01 -8.38
CA ILE A 40 -2.44 -3.89 -7.36
C ILE A 40 -2.34 -5.20 -6.56
N GLU A 41 -1.12 -5.70 -6.42
CA GLU A 41 -0.82 -6.95 -5.70
C GLU A 41 -0.15 -6.69 -4.34
N LEU A 42 0.73 -5.70 -4.24
CA LEU A 42 1.41 -5.38 -2.98
C LEU A 42 1.95 -3.95 -2.96
N VAL A 43 2.20 -3.48 -1.74
CA VAL A 43 3.02 -2.31 -1.45
C VAL A 43 4.33 -2.77 -0.83
N ALA A 44 5.43 -2.18 -1.27
CA ALA A 44 6.75 -2.35 -0.71
C ALA A 44 7.27 -1.00 -0.19
N VAL A 45 7.77 -0.98 1.04
CA VAL A 45 8.39 0.19 1.67
C VAL A 45 9.84 -0.15 1.98
N LEU A 46 10.74 0.68 1.49
CA LEU A 46 12.18 0.47 1.61
C LEU A 46 12.90 1.80 1.87
N CYS A 47 14.16 1.67 2.29
CA CYS A 47 15.02 2.81 2.51
C CYS A 47 15.35 3.55 1.21
N GLY A 48 15.37 4.89 1.25
CA GLY A 48 15.61 5.80 0.12
C GLY A 48 16.03 7.19 0.60
N ASP A 49 15.69 8.27 -0.11
CA ASP A 49 15.90 9.66 0.35
C ASP A 49 14.57 10.36 0.71
N PRO A 50 14.08 10.26 1.97
CA PRO A 50 14.57 9.39 3.05
C PRO A 50 13.91 8.00 3.05
N PHE A 51 12.90 7.77 2.22
CA PHE A 51 12.23 6.47 2.08
C PHE A 51 11.56 6.38 0.71
N GLN A 52 11.30 5.16 0.26
CA GLN A 52 10.69 4.85 -1.03
C GLN A 52 9.49 3.92 -0.81
N ILE A 53 8.40 4.21 -1.51
CA ILE A 53 7.20 3.36 -1.52
C ILE A 53 6.94 2.95 -2.96
N GLU A 54 6.88 1.65 -3.18
CA GLU A 54 6.60 1.03 -4.47
C GLU A 54 5.28 0.29 -4.42
N VAL A 55 4.51 0.41 -5.50
CA VAL A 55 3.26 -0.29 -5.73
C VAL A 55 3.48 -1.24 -6.90
N TYR A 56 3.28 -2.52 -6.64
CA TYR A 56 3.41 -3.57 -7.65
C TYR A 56 2.03 -3.96 -8.14
N ALA A 57 1.87 -4.00 -9.46
CA ALA A 57 0.62 -4.28 -10.12
C ALA A 57 0.79 -5.37 -11.18
N ARG A 58 -0.22 -6.21 -11.34
CA ARG A 58 -0.21 -7.31 -12.30
C ARG A 58 -0.39 -6.79 -13.72
N GLY A 59 0.53 -7.15 -14.61
CA GLY A 59 0.36 -6.97 -16.04
C GLY A 59 0.52 -5.53 -16.54
N GLY A 60 1.25 -4.67 -15.80
CA GLY A 60 1.61 -3.32 -16.24
C GLY A 60 1.29 -2.24 -15.19
N PRO A 61 0.88 -1.03 -15.60
CA PRO A 61 0.59 0.06 -14.67
C PRO A 61 -0.64 -0.24 -13.81
N VAL A 62 -0.85 0.57 -12.78
CA VAL A 62 -2.08 0.50 -11.96
C VAL A 62 -3.30 0.82 -12.84
N GLN A 63 -4.27 -0.09 -12.84
CA GLN A 63 -5.51 0.03 -13.60
C GLN A 63 -6.64 -0.75 -12.90
N PRO A 64 -7.92 -0.50 -13.26
CA PRO A 64 -9.03 -1.30 -12.75
C PRO A 64 -8.81 -2.79 -13.04
N ALA A 65 -9.20 -3.66 -12.12
CA ALA A 65 -8.90 -5.10 -12.23
C ALA A 65 -9.49 -5.77 -13.48
N ASP A 66 -10.56 -5.19 -14.05
CA ASP A 66 -11.34 -5.74 -15.15
C ASP A 66 -11.20 -4.94 -16.46
N GLN A 67 -10.35 -3.91 -16.52
CA GLN A 67 -10.22 -3.02 -17.67
C GLN A 67 -8.77 -2.63 -17.92
N GLU A 68 -8.35 -2.72 -19.19
CA GLU A 68 -7.06 -2.19 -19.64
C GLU A 68 -7.26 -0.75 -20.14
N VAL A 69 -6.55 0.19 -19.52
CA VAL A 69 -6.65 1.61 -19.85
C VAL A 69 -5.25 2.23 -19.81
N ALA A 70 -4.94 3.09 -20.79
CA ALA A 70 -3.66 3.79 -20.82
C ALA A 70 -3.50 4.69 -19.58
N ALA A 71 -2.55 4.35 -18.71
CA ALA A 71 -2.24 5.09 -17.50
C ALA A 71 -0.99 5.95 -17.71
N ASP A 72 -1.17 7.21 -18.10
CA ASP A 72 -0.07 8.15 -18.40
C ASP A 72 -0.15 9.43 -17.54
N TYR A 73 -0.89 9.41 -16.43
CA TYR A 73 -1.23 10.65 -15.72
C TYR A 73 -0.93 10.69 -14.23
N PHE A 74 -0.44 9.62 -13.61
CA PHE A 74 -0.28 9.57 -12.15
C PHE A 74 0.72 10.56 -11.56
N TYR A 75 1.59 11.14 -12.37
CA TYR A 75 2.49 12.21 -11.93
C TYR A 75 1.77 13.55 -11.76
N LYS A 76 0.57 13.74 -12.35
CA LYS A 76 -0.16 14.99 -12.24
C LYS A 76 -0.80 15.14 -10.85
N PRO A 77 -0.95 16.37 -10.35
CA PRO A 77 -1.65 16.64 -9.10
C PRO A 77 -3.07 16.07 -9.09
N GLY A 78 -3.50 15.59 -7.92
CA GLY A 78 -4.85 15.07 -7.67
C GLY A 78 -5.11 13.65 -8.16
N LYS A 79 -4.13 12.95 -8.75
CA LYS A 79 -4.32 11.63 -9.36
C LYS A 79 -4.08 10.47 -8.42
N VAL A 80 -3.24 10.67 -7.42
CA VAL A 80 -2.91 9.66 -6.43
C VAL A 80 -3.17 10.23 -5.06
N ARG A 81 -3.88 9.46 -4.24
CA ARG A 81 -4.19 9.83 -2.86
C ARG A 81 -3.92 8.66 -1.96
N ALA A 82 -3.18 8.92 -0.90
CA ALA A 82 -3.12 8.03 0.24
C ALA A 82 -4.09 8.49 1.32
N ALA A 83 -4.65 7.55 2.06
CA ALA A 83 -5.32 7.81 3.32
C ALA A 83 -4.84 6.81 4.38
N VAL A 84 -4.45 7.30 5.56
CA VAL A 84 -4.21 6.44 6.73
C VAL A 84 -5.27 6.75 7.77
N ASP A 85 -6.13 5.78 8.08
CA ASP A 85 -7.29 5.94 8.98
C ASP A 85 -8.15 7.19 8.65
N GLY A 86 -8.25 7.54 7.36
CA GLY A 86 -8.99 8.70 6.87
C GLY A 86 -8.20 10.01 6.79
N GLN A 87 -6.98 10.09 7.35
CA GLN A 87 -6.09 11.23 7.14
C GLN A 87 -5.49 11.18 5.73
N LEU A 88 -5.71 12.24 4.96
CA LEU A 88 -5.34 12.30 3.55
C LEU A 88 -3.91 12.80 3.33
N TYR A 89 -3.22 12.19 2.37
CA TYR A 89 -1.90 12.59 1.87
C TYR A 89 -1.97 12.66 0.34
N PRO A 90 -1.89 13.87 -0.26
CA PRO A 90 -1.76 14.03 -1.70
C PRO A 90 -0.44 13.44 -2.18
N LEU A 91 -0.50 12.58 -3.19
CA LEU A 91 0.66 11.91 -3.76
C LEU A 91 0.71 12.14 -5.26
N ALA A 92 1.90 11.93 -5.82
CA ALA A 92 2.12 11.71 -7.22
C ALA A 92 2.75 10.32 -7.40
N ALA A 93 2.72 9.79 -8.60
CA ALA A 93 3.46 8.56 -8.90
C ALA A 93 4.16 8.61 -10.24
N ALA A 94 5.32 7.97 -10.30
CA ALA A 94 6.07 7.72 -11.53
C ALA A 94 6.41 6.23 -11.56
N GLY A 95 6.42 5.60 -12.72
CA GLY A 95 6.62 4.16 -12.81
C GLY A 95 7.37 3.75 -14.07
N SER A 96 8.29 2.80 -13.87
CA SER A 96 8.96 2.03 -14.91
C SER A 96 8.33 0.64 -14.93
N ASP A 97 8.33 -0.04 -16.07
CA ASP A 97 7.57 -1.24 -16.45
C ASP A 97 7.37 -2.39 -15.40
N GLY A 98 8.06 -2.39 -14.25
CA GLY A 98 7.90 -3.36 -13.16
C GLY A 98 7.30 -2.84 -11.83
N ALA A 99 7.29 -1.53 -11.56
CA ALA A 99 6.75 -0.96 -10.32
C ALA A 99 6.40 0.53 -10.44
N VAL A 100 5.34 0.95 -9.74
CA VAL A 100 4.95 2.36 -9.59
C VAL A 100 5.55 2.91 -8.30
N VAL A 101 6.41 3.92 -8.40
CA VAL A 101 7.04 4.61 -7.27
C VAL A 101 6.18 5.80 -6.86
N LEU A 102 5.86 5.89 -5.56
CA LEU A 102 5.09 6.99 -5.00
C LEU A 102 5.98 8.14 -4.56
N PHE A 103 5.50 9.35 -4.81
CA PHE A 103 6.10 10.63 -4.45
C PHE A 103 5.08 11.47 -3.68
N GLY A 104 5.55 12.45 -2.91
CA GLY A 104 4.66 13.52 -2.47
C GLY A 104 4.19 14.34 -3.67
N GLU A 105 3.00 14.92 -3.61
CA GLU A 105 2.58 15.87 -4.64
C GLU A 105 3.49 17.12 -4.61
N GLY A 106 4.26 17.32 -5.68
CA GLY A 106 5.23 18.40 -5.82
C GLY A 106 4.73 19.59 -6.65
N SER A 107 5.58 20.61 -6.78
CA SER A 107 5.34 21.75 -7.65
C SER A 107 5.64 21.44 -9.13
N ALA A 108 5.18 22.30 -10.05
CA ALA A 108 5.52 22.17 -11.47
C ALA A 108 7.04 22.23 -11.74
N ALA A 109 7.80 22.97 -10.92
CA ALA A 109 9.25 23.05 -11.02
C ALA A 109 9.96 21.73 -10.66
N GLU A 110 9.29 20.88 -9.88
CA GLU A 110 9.74 19.53 -9.49
C GLU A 110 9.13 18.45 -10.39
N ASN A 111 8.54 18.83 -11.53
CA ASN A 111 7.73 17.95 -12.39
C ASN A 111 6.60 17.24 -11.62
N TYR A 112 6.11 17.86 -10.54
CA TYR A 112 5.11 17.35 -9.61
C TYR A 112 5.53 16.14 -8.76
N LEU A 113 6.80 15.73 -8.81
CA LEU A 113 7.34 14.60 -8.04
C LEU A 113 8.10 15.12 -6.81
N GLY A 114 7.36 15.39 -5.73
CA GLY A 114 7.90 15.88 -4.48
C GLY A 114 8.39 14.78 -3.54
N ARG A 115 9.05 15.18 -2.44
CA ARG A 115 9.43 14.25 -1.37
C ARG A 115 8.20 13.71 -0.67
N LEU A 116 8.20 12.40 -0.37
CA LEU A 116 7.12 11.81 0.41
C LEU A 116 7.01 12.45 1.81
N PRO A 117 5.78 12.70 2.30
CA PRO A 117 5.58 13.36 3.59
C PRO A 117 5.96 12.41 4.73
N PHE A 118 7.01 12.74 5.50
CA PHE A 118 7.43 11.99 6.69
C PHE A 118 6.28 11.66 7.67
N PRO A 119 5.32 12.59 7.94
CA PRO A 119 4.18 12.28 8.79
C PRO A 119 3.32 11.10 8.30
N MET A 120 3.31 10.80 6.99
CA MET A 120 2.57 9.64 6.46
C MET A 120 3.15 8.33 6.96
N ILE A 121 4.48 8.16 6.92
CA ILE A 121 5.15 6.96 7.41
C ILE A 121 4.88 6.75 8.90
N GLU A 122 5.00 7.80 9.71
CA GLU A 122 4.72 7.71 11.14
C GLU A 122 3.25 7.38 11.44
N THR A 123 2.33 7.85 10.59
CA THR A 123 0.92 7.49 10.68
C THR A 123 0.71 6.04 10.26
N MET A 124 1.39 5.53 9.22
CA MET A 124 1.35 4.12 8.84
C MET A 124 1.83 3.19 9.97
N LYS A 125 2.84 3.59 10.76
CA LYS A 125 3.34 2.83 11.92
C LYS A 125 2.40 2.79 13.13
N SER A 126 1.35 3.62 13.15
CA SER A 126 0.43 3.74 14.28
C SER A 126 -1.03 3.54 13.92
N GLY A 127 -1.36 3.57 12.64
CA GLY A 127 -2.71 3.44 12.12
C GLY A 127 -3.15 1.99 11.96
N LYS A 128 -4.34 1.82 11.39
CA LYS A 128 -4.97 0.49 11.16
C LYS A 128 -5.15 0.16 9.70
N LEU A 129 -5.47 1.17 8.87
CA LEU A 129 -5.74 1.00 7.45
C LEU A 129 -4.97 2.05 6.64
N PHE A 130 -4.26 1.57 5.63
CA PHE A 130 -3.68 2.39 4.57
C PHE A 130 -4.45 2.16 3.28
N THR A 131 -5.00 3.22 2.71
CA THR A 131 -5.76 3.18 1.46
C THR A 131 -4.99 3.95 0.40
N LEU A 132 -4.78 3.34 -0.75
CA LEU A 132 -4.29 4.02 -1.95
C LEU A 132 -5.43 4.13 -2.95
N ALA A 133 -5.63 5.33 -3.48
CA ALA A 133 -6.54 5.60 -4.58
C ALA A 133 -5.76 6.16 -5.78
N PHE A 134 -6.01 5.62 -6.97
CA PHE A 134 -5.46 6.10 -8.23
C PHE A 134 -6.61 6.41 -9.19
N ASP A 135 -6.56 7.57 -9.83
CA ASP A 135 -7.50 7.95 -10.87
C ASP A 135 -6.76 8.19 -12.19
N ILE A 136 -7.11 7.38 -13.19
CA ILE A 136 -6.51 7.41 -14.54
C ILE A 136 -7.21 8.38 -15.48
N THR A 137 -8.31 9.03 -15.07
CA THR A 137 -9.00 9.97 -15.96
C THR A 137 -8.11 11.15 -16.30
N PRO A 138 -8.31 11.82 -17.45
CA PRO A 138 -7.64 13.08 -17.74
C PRO A 138 -8.10 14.22 -16.81
N ALA A 139 -9.32 14.13 -16.27
CA ALA A 139 -9.95 15.14 -15.41
C ALA A 139 -9.25 15.23 -14.04
N LYS A 140 -9.14 16.43 -13.46
CA LYS A 140 -8.08 16.78 -12.50
C LYS A 140 -7.96 15.93 -11.22
N ASN A 141 -8.96 15.18 -10.77
CA ASN A 141 -8.98 14.62 -9.41
C ASN A 141 -9.41 13.14 -9.34
N ALA A 142 -8.89 12.42 -8.34
CA ALA A 142 -9.42 11.16 -7.82
C ALA A 142 -10.61 11.44 -6.88
N ASP A 143 -11.78 11.67 -7.47
CA ASP A 143 -13.03 12.04 -6.78
C ASP A 143 -14.14 10.98 -6.93
N GLY A 144 -13.76 9.70 -7.06
CA GLY A 144 -14.72 8.62 -7.28
C GLY A 144 -15.18 8.51 -8.74
N SER A 145 -14.29 8.83 -9.69
CA SER A 145 -14.59 8.60 -11.11
C SER A 145 -14.80 7.12 -11.40
N ALA A 146 -15.42 6.80 -12.55
CA ALA A 146 -15.61 5.42 -12.99
C ALA A 146 -14.29 4.65 -13.19
N TYR A 147 -13.16 5.35 -13.21
CA TYR A 147 -11.83 4.79 -13.38
C TYR A 147 -10.95 4.97 -12.14
N GLU A 148 -11.55 5.38 -11.02
CA GLU A 148 -10.89 5.36 -9.73
C GLU A 148 -10.67 3.91 -9.28
N THR A 149 -9.44 3.63 -8.92
CA THR A 149 -9.03 2.36 -8.34
C THR A 149 -8.58 2.57 -6.91
N VAL A 150 -8.88 1.59 -6.06
CA VAL A 150 -8.63 1.62 -4.63
C VAL A 150 -8.00 0.31 -4.20
N ALA A 151 -7.00 0.39 -3.34
CA ALA A 151 -6.42 -0.75 -2.63
C ALA A 151 -6.30 -0.40 -1.13
N VAL A 152 -6.76 -1.33 -0.28
CA VAL A 152 -6.77 -1.17 1.18
C VAL A 152 -5.83 -2.20 1.81
N PHE A 153 -4.81 -1.70 2.50
CA PHE A 153 -3.78 -2.47 3.18
C PHE A 153 -3.99 -2.37 4.69
N PRO A 154 -3.98 -3.51 5.41
CA PRO A 154 -3.98 -3.48 6.86
C PRO A 154 -2.63 -2.94 7.36
N LEU A 155 -2.64 -2.29 8.52
CA LEU A 155 -1.44 -1.78 9.20
C LEU A 155 -1.09 -2.57 10.47
N ASP A 156 -1.79 -3.66 10.75
CA ASP A 156 -1.42 -4.57 11.82
C ASP A 156 -0.02 -5.14 11.56
N GLY A 157 0.91 -4.94 12.51
CA GLY A 157 2.31 -5.33 12.36
C GLY A 157 3.20 -4.34 11.58
N SER A 158 2.63 -3.28 11.01
CA SER A 158 3.37 -2.32 10.17
C SER A 158 4.54 -1.67 10.90
N ARG A 159 4.36 -1.31 12.19
CA ARG A 159 5.40 -0.64 12.98
C ARG A 159 6.70 -1.41 12.98
N ALA A 160 6.66 -2.68 13.36
CA ALA A 160 7.85 -3.52 13.47
C ALA A 160 8.54 -3.67 12.12
N ALA A 161 7.77 -3.92 11.06
CA ALA A 161 8.30 -4.07 9.71
C ALA A 161 8.93 -2.75 9.18
N LEU A 162 8.22 -1.63 9.33
CA LEU A 162 8.67 -0.31 8.86
C LEU A 162 9.86 0.21 9.67
N ASP A 163 9.88 0.05 10.99
CA ASP A 163 11.03 0.45 11.81
C ASP A 163 12.29 -0.34 11.43
N GLN A 164 12.14 -1.62 11.09
CA GLN A 164 13.26 -2.44 10.62
C GLN A 164 13.70 -2.09 9.20
N ALA A 165 12.76 -1.92 8.25
CA ALA A 165 13.06 -1.57 6.86
C ALA A 165 13.69 -0.17 6.71
N LEU A 166 13.29 0.77 7.57
CA LEU A 166 13.73 2.18 7.50
C LEU A 166 14.85 2.51 8.49
N GLY A 167 15.21 1.59 9.39
CA GLY A 167 16.22 1.81 10.43
C GLY A 167 17.60 2.19 9.90
N SER A 168 17.93 1.82 8.65
CA SER A 168 19.20 2.18 8.00
C SER A 168 19.22 3.55 7.32
N CYS A 169 18.08 4.26 7.25
CA CYS A 169 17.98 5.53 6.50
C CYS A 169 18.55 6.76 7.23
N GLY A 170 19.20 6.57 8.38
CA GLY A 170 19.77 7.63 9.21
C GLY A 170 21.21 7.37 9.68
N GLY A 171 21.96 6.51 8.99
CA GLY A 171 23.32 6.08 9.37
C GLY A 171 24.44 6.47 8.40
N GLY A 172 24.38 7.65 7.77
CA GLY A 172 25.42 8.21 6.91
C GLY A 172 26.00 9.50 7.48
#